data_AF-A0A6A3AKH9-F1
#
_entry.id   AF-A0A6A3AKH9-F1
#
_cell.length_a   1.000
_cell.length_b   1.000
_cell.length_c   1.000
_cell.angle_alpha   90.00
_cell.angle_beta   90.00
_cell.angle_gamma   90.00
#
_symmetry.space_group_name_H-M   'P 1'
#
loop_
_entity.id
_entity.type
_entity.pdbx_description
1 polymer ?
#
loop_
_entity_poly.entity_id
_entity_poly.type
_entity_poly.pdbx_seq_one_letter_code
_entity_poly.pdbx_strand_id
1 'polypeptide(L)'
;MGGGYLSNPMALYATIWDASSWATGGGKIRVNYDYAPFTAEFRELVLEGCPMDPIQEYPDFTICNDKDSWLESRSYAFLTPKRRAAMQNFKQHYMYYSSCYDVWRYPAKLPGCVIDRIEKERFNESGRLKIDGSHRKQTMTSKARRKRKPLSDA
;
A
#
# COMPACT_ATOMS: atom_id res chain seq x y z
N MET A 1 2.92 -24.47 -1.11
CA MET A 1 2.15 -23.21 -1.00
C MET A 1 1.43 -23.27 0.33
N GLY A 2 1.77 -22.43 1.31
CA GLY A 2 1.38 -22.66 2.72
C GLY A 2 1.15 -21.39 3.54
N GLY A 3 0.70 -20.31 2.89
CA GLY A 3 0.10 -19.18 3.60
C GLY A 3 -1.41 -19.33 3.52
N GLY A 4 -2.11 -19.28 4.65
CA GLY A 4 -3.57 -19.22 4.64
C GLY A 4 -4.03 -17.96 3.92
N TYR A 5 -4.79 -18.13 2.85
CA TYR A 5 -5.49 -17.02 2.20
C TYR A 5 -6.77 -16.72 2.99
N LEU A 6 -7.23 -15.47 2.99
CA LEU A 6 -8.46 -15.09 3.68
C LEU A 6 -9.65 -15.77 2.99
N SER A 7 -10.29 -16.73 3.67
CA SER A 7 -11.41 -17.52 3.13
C SER A 7 -12.73 -17.31 3.87
N ASN A 8 -12.73 -16.50 4.93
CA ASN A 8 -13.92 -16.25 5.73
C ASN A 8 -14.63 -14.97 5.25
N PRO A 9 -15.97 -14.90 5.35
CA PRO A 9 -16.71 -13.67 5.11
C PRO A 9 -16.16 -12.49 5.93
N MET A 10 -16.17 -11.30 5.35
CA MET A 10 -15.61 -10.09 5.97
C MET A 10 -16.66 -8.98 6.02
N ALA A 11 -16.53 -8.10 7.01
CA ALA A 11 -17.33 -6.88 7.15
C ALA A 11 -16.48 -5.64 6.86
N LEU A 12 -17.11 -4.60 6.31
CA LEU A 12 -16.47 -3.31 6.04
C LEU A 12 -16.63 -2.39 7.26
N TYR A 13 -15.54 -1.75 7.69
CA TYR A 13 -15.52 -0.77 8.76
C TYR A 13 -14.81 0.50 8.30
N ALA A 14 -15.34 1.67 8.67
CA ALA A 14 -14.67 2.96 8.50
C ALA A 14 -14.63 3.66 9.86
N THR A 15 -13.44 4.00 10.35
CA THR A 15 -13.25 4.58 11.69
C THR A 15 -12.20 5.70 11.65
N ILE A 16 -12.42 6.72 12.48
CA ILE A 16 -11.41 7.70 12.87
C ILE A 16 -11.14 7.50 14.36
N TRP A 17 -9.88 7.31 14.75
CA TRP A 17 -9.51 7.00 16.12
C TRP A 17 -8.09 7.47 16.44
N ASP A 18 -7.78 7.62 17.73
CA ASP A 18 -6.46 8.04 18.20
C ASP A 18 -5.47 6.86 18.26
N ALA A 19 -4.51 6.86 17.34
CA ALA A 19 -3.42 5.89 17.24
C ALA A 19 -2.05 6.51 17.63
N SER A 20 -2.03 7.47 18.57
CA SER A 20 -0.84 8.23 18.98
C SER A 20 0.34 7.37 19.44
N SER A 21 0.12 6.13 19.87
CA SER A 21 1.20 5.23 20.29
C SER A 21 2.06 4.74 19.12
N TRP A 22 1.62 4.86 17.86
CA TRP A 22 2.39 4.34 16.72
C TRP A 22 2.24 5.10 15.40
N ALA A 23 1.13 5.82 15.16
CA ALA A 23 0.78 6.33 13.83
C ALA A 23 1.78 7.34 13.24
N THR A 24 2.19 8.34 14.02
CA THR A 24 3.04 9.43 13.52
C THR A 24 4.44 9.36 14.12
N GLY A 25 5.46 9.27 13.27
CA GLY A 25 6.85 9.15 13.70
C GLY A 25 7.14 7.88 14.51
N GLY A 26 6.31 6.85 14.40
CA GLY A 26 6.37 5.66 15.25
C GLY A 26 5.93 5.93 16.70
N GLY A 27 4.99 6.86 16.90
CA GLY A 27 4.47 7.24 18.22
C GLY A 27 5.18 8.42 18.88
N LYS A 28 6.19 9.00 18.23
CA LYS A 28 6.93 10.17 18.73
C LYS A 28 6.13 11.46 18.69
N ILE A 29 5.19 11.55 17.75
CA ILE A 29 4.31 12.70 17.60
C ILE A 29 2.90 12.22 17.95
N ARG A 30 2.35 12.76 19.03
CA ARG A 30 1.02 12.43 19.53
C ARG A 30 -0.01 13.42 19.00
N VAL A 31 -1.27 13.03 19.00
CA VAL A 31 -2.37 13.94 18.68
C VAL A 31 -2.36 15.14 19.63
N ASN A 32 -2.57 16.33 19.09
CA ASN A 32 -2.84 17.52 19.88
C ASN A 32 -4.33 17.85 19.75
N TYR A 33 -5.09 17.62 20.81
CA TYR A 33 -6.54 17.82 20.87
C TYR A 33 -6.96 19.30 20.82
N ASP A 34 -6.05 20.25 20.95
CA ASP A 34 -6.33 21.68 20.74
C ASP A 34 -6.71 21.97 19.28
N TYR A 35 -6.34 21.09 18.34
CA TYR A 35 -6.72 21.17 16.92
C TYR A 35 -8.02 20.42 16.58
N ALA A 36 -8.77 19.96 17.59
CA ALA A 36 -10.07 19.35 17.36
C ALA A 36 -11.10 20.35 16.80
N PRO A 37 -12.13 19.89 16.06
CA PRO A 37 -12.44 18.48 15.75
C PRO A 37 -11.59 17.90 14.62
N PHE A 38 -11.27 16.60 14.72
CA PHE A 38 -10.70 15.83 13.63
C PHE A 38 -11.84 15.20 12.81
N THR A 39 -11.98 15.62 11.56
CA THR A 39 -13.10 15.21 10.70
C THR A 39 -12.60 14.44 9.49
N ALA A 40 -13.24 13.30 9.19
CA ALA A 40 -13.07 12.56 7.95
C ALA A 40 -14.40 12.49 7.21
N GLU A 41 -14.44 12.94 5.96
CA GLU A 41 -15.62 12.86 5.10
C GLU A 41 -15.45 11.71 4.10
N PHE A 42 -16.49 10.88 3.97
CA PHE A 42 -16.56 9.79 2.99
C PHE A 42 -17.75 10.05 2.07
N ARG A 43 -17.56 9.88 0.76
CA ARG A 43 -18.61 10.05 -0.26
C ARG A 43 -18.53 8.90 -1.26
N GLU A 44 -19.60 8.69 -2.02
CA GLU A 44 -19.64 7.74 -3.14
C GLU A 44 -19.30 6.29 -2.73
N LEU A 45 -19.93 5.79 -1.67
CA LEU A 45 -19.75 4.39 -1.25
C LEU A 45 -20.31 3.44 -2.33
N VAL A 46 -19.42 2.69 -2.96
CA VAL A 46 -19.76 1.62 -3.91
C VAL A 46 -19.47 0.27 -3.25
N LEU A 47 -20.51 -0.55 -3.08
CA LEU A 47 -20.40 -1.91 -2.55
C LEU A 47 -20.73 -2.92 -3.64
N GLU A 48 -19.68 -3.49 -4.25
CA GLU A 48 -19.78 -4.60 -5.19
C GLU A 48 -19.13 -5.84 -4.57
N GLY A 49 -19.96 -6.76 -4.08
CA GLY A 49 -19.50 -8.00 -3.48
C GLY A 49 -20.62 -9.05 -3.44
N CYS A 50 -20.30 -10.21 -2.86
CA CYS A 50 -21.29 -11.22 -2.54
C CYS A 50 -21.69 -11.10 -1.06
N PRO A 51 -22.93 -10.68 -0.75
CA PRO A 51 -23.39 -10.56 0.63
C PRO A 51 -23.56 -11.95 1.25
N MET A 52 -23.03 -12.14 2.45
CA MET A 52 -23.17 -13.35 3.25
C MET A 52 -23.95 -13.03 4.53
N ASP A 53 -24.82 -13.94 4.94
CA ASP A 53 -25.54 -13.80 6.20
C ASP A 53 -24.58 -14.00 7.39
N PRO A 54 -24.38 -12.98 8.25
CA PRO A 54 -23.44 -13.07 9.36
C PRO A 54 -23.90 -14.02 10.48
N ILE A 55 -25.16 -14.46 10.47
CA ILE A 55 -25.74 -15.34 11.50
C ILE A 55 -25.52 -16.83 11.14
N GLN A 56 -25.21 -17.14 9.88
CA GLN A 56 -25.01 -18.52 9.44
C GLN A 56 -23.66 -19.06 9.92
N GLU A 57 -23.70 -20.11 10.74
CA GLU A 57 -22.52 -20.80 11.27
C GLU A 57 -21.69 -21.48 10.16
N TYR A 58 -22.35 -21.89 9.07
CA TYR A 58 -21.74 -22.49 7.89
C TYR A 58 -22.20 -21.76 6.63
N PRO A 59 -21.44 -20.74 6.17
CA PRO A 59 -21.79 -19.99 4.97
C PRO A 59 -21.76 -20.89 3.74
N ASP A 60 -22.85 -20.90 2.97
CA ASP A 60 -22.88 -21.53 1.65
C ASP A 60 -22.19 -20.62 0.62
N PHE A 61 -20.91 -20.90 0.35
CA PHE A 61 -20.11 -20.13 -0.60
C PHE A 61 -20.58 -20.28 -2.06
N THR A 62 -21.42 -21.26 -2.38
CA THR A 62 -21.90 -21.45 -3.76
C THR A 62 -22.76 -20.29 -4.24
N ILE A 63 -23.38 -19.55 -3.32
CA ILE A 63 -24.17 -18.34 -3.57
C ILE A 63 -23.34 -17.26 -4.29
N CYS A 64 -22.01 -17.27 -4.09
CA CYS A 64 -21.11 -16.28 -4.68
C CYS A 64 -20.53 -16.67 -6.04
N ASN A 65 -20.76 -17.89 -6.53
CA ASN A 65 -20.13 -18.39 -7.75
C ASN A 65 -20.37 -17.50 -8.99
N ASP A 66 -21.58 -16.97 -9.14
CA ASP A 66 -21.93 -16.07 -10.25
C ASP A 66 -21.19 -14.73 -10.14
N LYS A 67 -21.04 -14.21 -8.91
CA LYS A 67 -20.29 -12.97 -8.64
C LYS A 67 -18.80 -13.17 -8.85
N ASP A 68 -18.26 -14.31 -8.45
CA ASP A 68 -16.85 -14.67 -8.68
C ASP A 68 -16.58 -14.79 -10.18
N SER A 69 -17.43 -15.52 -10.91
CA SER A 69 -17.33 -15.64 -12.38
C SER A 69 -17.42 -14.27 -13.06
N TRP A 70 -18.31 -13.41 -12.59
CA TRP A 70 -18.43 -12.04 -13.06
C TRP A 70 -17.17 -11.21 -12.77
N LEU A 71 -16.56 -11.34 -11.59
CA LEU A 71 -15.31 -10.66 -11.22
C LEU A 71 -14.15 -11.13 -12.10
N GLU A 72 -14.00 -12.43 -12.31
CA GLU A 72 -12.96 -13.03 -13.16
C GLU A 72 -13.06 -12.57 -14.62
N SER A 73 -14.28 -12.27 -15.11
CA SER A 73 -14.49 -11.72 -16.46
C SER A 73 -14.01 -10.26 -16.62
N ARG A 74 -13.70 -9.57 -15.53
CA ARG A 74 -13.38 -8.13 -15.56
C ARG A 74 -11.95 -7.90 -15.99
N SER A 75 -11.75 -6.80 -16.72
CA SER A 75 -10.41 -6.40 -17.19
C SER A 75 -9.40 -6.17 -16.05
N TYR A 76 -9.86 -6.00 -14.81
CA TYR A 76 -9.03 -5.81 -13.63
C TYR A 76 -8.79 -7.07 -12.80
N ALA A 77 -9.41 -8.21 -13.14
CA ALA A 77 -9.09 -9.51 -12.53
C ALA A 77 -7.59 -9.85 -12.69
N PHE A 78 -7.02 -9.46 -13.83
CA PHE A 78 -5.60 -9.65 -14.13
C PHE A 78 -4.85 -8.31 -14.25
N LEU A 79 -3.63 -8.29 -13.71
CA LEU A 79 -2.70 -7.18 -13.86
C LEU A 79 -2.05 -7.21 -15.25
N THR A 80 -2.48 -6.30 -16.13
CA THR A 80 -1.83 -6.08 -17.43
C THR A 80 -0.38 -5.62 -17.26
N PRO A 81 0.51 -5.83 -18.25
CA PRO A 81 1.90 -5.35 -18.18
C PRO A 81 2.01 -3.86 -17.87
N LYS A 82 1.13 -3.03 -18.46
CA LYS A 82 1.07 -1.59 -18.21
C LYS A 82 0.73 -1.27 -16.75
N ARG A 83 -0.28 -1.93 -16.17
CA ARG A 83 -0.65 -1.74 -14.76
C ARG A 83 0.43 -2.24 -13.81
N ARG A 84 1.08 -3.36 -14.14
CA ARG A 84 2.23 -3.89 -13.38
C ARG A 84 3.40 -2.91 -13.36
N ALA A 85 3.74 -2.32 -14.51
CA ALA A 85 4.79 -1.31 -14.61
C ALA A 85 4.44 -0.05 -13.80
N ALA A 86 3.17 0.39 -13.82
CA ALA A 86 2.70 1.51 -13.00
C ALA A 86 2.81 1.21 -11.49
N MET A 87 2.39 0.02 -11.05
CA MET A 87 2.54 -0.44 -9.66
C MET A 87 4.02 -0.47 -9.23
N GLN A 88 4.90 -1.02 -10.08
CA GLN A 88 6.34 -1.05 -9.82
C GLN A 88 6.92 0.36 -9.72
N ASN A 89 6.55 1.26 -10.63
CA ASN A 89 6.97 2.65 -10.60
C ASN A 89 6.51 3.35 -9.31
N PHE A 90 5.26 3.12 -8.88
CA PHE A 90 4.75 3.66 -7.62
C PHE A 90 5.56 3.15 -6.41
N LYS A 91 5.79 1.84 -6.32
CA LYS A 91 6.62 1.25 -5.25
C LYS A 91 8.05 1.81 -5.25
N GLN A 92 8.61 2.06 -6.43
CA GLN A 92 9.95 2.62 -6.58
C GLN A 92 10.07 4.07 -6.10
N HIS A 93 8.99 4.86 -6.10
CA HIS A 93 9.05 6.28 -5.76
C HIS A 93 8.44 6.61 -4.40
N TYR A 94 7.43 5.87 -3.96
CA TYR A 94 6.61 6.24 -2.81
C TYR A 94 6.61 5.22 -1.66
N MET A 95 7.10 4.00 -1.87
CA MET A 95 7.14 3.00 -0.81
C MET A 95 8.27 3.29 0.19
N TYR A 96 7.91 3.55 1.45
CA TYR A 96 8.85 3.90 2.52
C TYR A 96 9.15 2.74 3.49
N TYR A 97 8.29 1.72 3.52
CA TYR A 97 8.42 0.53 4.36
C TYR A 97 7.89 -0.71 3.63
N SER A 98 8.49 -1.86 3.88
CA SER A 98 8.01 -3.16 3.38
C SER A 98 8.36 -4.27 4.36
N SER A 99 7.34 -5.03 4.79
CA SER A 99 7.51 -6.20 5.65
C SER A 99 8.35 -7.31 5.02
N CYS A 100 8.35 -7.43 3.69
CA CYS A 100 9.17 -8.42 2.98
C CYS A 100 10.69 -8.17 3.11
N TYR A 101 11.09 -6.96 3.47
CA TYR A 101 12.49 -6.58 3.68
C TYR A 101 12.82 -6.27 5.15
N ASP A 102 11.85 -6.43 6.05
CA ASP A 102 12.01 -6.24 7.50
C ASP A 102 12.51 -7.53 8.14
N VAL A 103 13.83 -7.71 8.11
CA VAL A 103 14.52 -8.89 8.64
C VAL A 103 14.52 -8.88 10.18
N TRP A 104 14.47 -7.70 10.80
CA TRP A 104 14.37 -7.58 12.25
C TRP A 104 13.06 -8.14 12.78
N ARG A 105 11.94 -7.87 12.09
CA ARG A 105 10.63 -8.40 12.49
C ARG A 105 10.37 -9.80 11.95
N TYR A 106 10.82 -10.08 10.73
CA TYR A 106 10.61 -11.35 10.04
C TYR A 106 11.95 -11.95 9.59
N PRO A 107 12.66 -12.67 10.49
CA PRO A 107 13.91 -13.32 10.13
C PRO A 107 13.74 -14.36 9.02
N ALA A 108 12.59 -15.05 9.02
CA ALA A 108 12.18 -15.95 7.96
C ALA A 108 11.27 -15.21 6.96
N LYS A 109 11.49 -15.50 5.67
CA LYS A 109 10.73 -14.90 4.57
C LYS A 109 9.24 -15.26 4.69
N LEU A 110 8.39 -14.23 4.70
CA LEU A 110 6.93 -14.41 4.72
C LEU A 110 6.41 -15.08 3.43
N PRO A 111 5.39 -15.96 3.53
CA PRO A 111 4.69 -16.49 2.36
C PRO A 111 4.18 -15.37 1.44
N GLY A 112 4.35 -15.51 0.13
CA GLY A 112 3.90 -14.53 -0.87
C GLY A 112 4.88 -13.39 -1.17
N CYS A 113 5.93 -13.18 -0.36
CA CYS A 113 6.97 -12.21 -0.70
C CYS A 113 7.77 -12.66 -1.93
N VAL A 114 7.89 -11.80 -2.93
CA VAL A 114 8.84 -11.97 -4.05
C VAL A 114 9.97 -10.97 -3.84
N ILE A 115 11.18 -11.47 -3.59
CA ILE A 115 12.33 -10.64 -3.27
C ILE A 115 13.00 -10.20 -4.56
N ASP A 116 12.77 -8.96 -4.96
CA ASP A 116 13.57 -8.28 -5.97
C ASP A 116 14.87 -7.75 -5.34
N ARG A 117 16.01 -8.05 -5.95
CA ARG A 117 17.34 -7.70 -5.43
C ARG A 117 17.61 -6.19 -5.49
N ILE A 118 17.21 -5.54 -6.58
CA ILE A 118 17.39 -4.10 -6.79
C ILE A 118 16.49 -3.33 -5.82
N GLU A 119 15.25 -3.80 -5.64
CA GLU A 119 14.34 -3.21 -4.65
C GLU A 119 14.87 -3.40 -3.22
N LYS A 120 15.40 -4.59 -2.87
CA LYS A 120 15.98 -4.88 -1.55
C LYS A 120 17.10 -3.92 -1.16
N GLU A 121 17.96 -3.54 -2.11
CA GLU A 121 19.09 -2.63 -1.84
C GLU A 121 18.66 -1.27 -1.30
N ARG A 122 17.43 -0.85 -1.59
CA ARG A 122 16.86 0.43 -1.14
C ARG A 122 16.39 0.40 0.31
N PHE A 123 16.18 -0.78 0.90
CA PHE A 123 15.66 -0.92 2.27
C PHE A 123 16.78 -1.34 3.23
N ASN A 124 16.72 -0.84 4.47
CA ASN A 124 17.55 -1.33 5.56
C ASN A 124 16.96 -2.60 6.17
N GLU A 125 17.63 -3.18 7.17
CA GLU A 125 17.19 -4.42 7.81
C GLU A 125 15.87 -4.31 8.59
N SER A 126 15.46 -3.09 8.96
CA SER A 126 14.13 -2.81 9.53
C SER A 126 13.02 -2.70 8.47
N GLY A 127 13.33 -2.98 7.19
CA GLY A 127 12.40 -2.86 6.08
C GLY A 127 12.03 -1.43 5.72
N ARG A 128 12.67 -0.41 6.33
CA ARG A 128 12.47 1.01 6.02
C ARG A 128 13.42 1.44 4.90
N LEU A 129 12.96 2.38 4.08
CA LEU A 129 13.78 2.94 3.01
C LEU A 129 15.04 3.59 3.61
N LYS A 130 16.20 3.25 3.06
CA LYS A 130 17.46 3.90 3.42
C LYS A 130 17.35 5.37 3.07
N ILE A 131 17.54 6.23 4.07
CA ILE A 131 17.68 7.68 3.86
C ILE A 131 19.12 7.92 3.37
N ASP A 132 19.47 7.30 2.25
CA ASP A 132 20.69 7.64 1.54
C ASP A 132 20.37 8.95 0.84
N GLY A 133 21.27 9.94 0.89
CA GLY A 133 21.07 11.31 0.38
C GLY A 133 20.76 11.45 -1.13
N SER A 134 20.25 10.41 -1.79
CA SER A 134 19.79 10.36 -3.17
C SER A 134 18.66 11.36 -3.47
N HIS A 135 17.73 11.61 -2.54
CA HIS A 135 16.75 12.69 -2.71
C HIS A 135 17.44 14.06 -2.87
N ARG A 136 18.58 14.27 -2.20
CA ARG A 136 19.44 15.46 -2.38
C ARG A 136 20.13 15.45 -3.75
N LYS A 137 20.53 14.29 -4.27
CA LYS A 137 21.12 14.18 -5.63
C LYS A 137 20.09 14.47 -6.73
N GLN A 138 18.85 14.01 -6.62
CA GLN A 138 17.80 14.33 -7.59
C GLN A 138 17.38 15.81 -7.57
N THR A 139 17.37 16.47 -6.40
CA THR A 139 17.16 17.93 -6.34
C THR A 139 18.34 18.71 -6.90
N MET A 140 19.56 18.22 -6.74
CA MET A 140 20.76 18.85 -7.32
C MET A 140 20.83 18.70 -8.84
N THR A 141 20.50 17.54 -9.40
CA THR A 141 20.49 17.33 -10.86
C THR A 141 19.35 18.07 -11.56
N SER A 142 18.16 18.14 -10.95
CA SER A 142 17.05 18.95 -11.46
C SER A 142 17.35 20.46 -11.41
N LYS A 143 17.98 20.97 -10.33
CA LYS A 143 18.46 22.36 -10.26
C LYS A 143 19.57 22.64 -11.29
N ALA A 144 20.51 21.72 -11.49
CA ALA A 144 21.58 21.87 -12.49
C ALA A 144 21.02 21.86 -13.92
N ARG A 145 20.00 21.05 -14.21
CA ARG A 145 19.32 21.01 -15.52
C ARG A 145 18.49 22.27 -15.78
N ARG A 146 17.90 22.86 -14.74
CA ARG A 146 17.17 24.14 -14.83
C ARG A 146 18.09 25.34 -15.05
N LYS A 147 19.32 25.32 -14.50
CA LYS A 147 20.37 26.32 -14.78
C LYS A 147 21.00 26.22 -16.17
N ARG A 148 20.85 25.09 -16.87
CA ARG A 148 21.42 24.83 -18.20
C ARG A 148 20.46 25.04 -19.37
N LYS A 149 19.21 25.48 -19.12
CA LYS A 149 18.33 25.92 -20.19
C LYS A 149 18.78 27.32 -20.62
N PRO A 150 19.26 27.54 -21.85
CA PRO A 150 19.47 28.90 -22.34
C PRO A 150 18.12 29.61 -22.35
N LEU A 151 18.10 30.89 -21.98
CA LEU A 151 17.04 31.79 -22.43
C LEU A 151 17.07 31.73 -23.96
N SER A 152 16.05 31.14 -24.58
CA SER A 152 15.75 31.44 -25.97
C SER A 152 14.98 32.76 -25.95
N ASP A 153 15.67 33.83 -26.32
CA ASP A 153 15.08 35.13 -26.62
C ASP A 153 14.13 35.04 -27.83
N ALA A 154 13.16 35.97 -27.81
CA ALA A 154 12.31 36.52 -28.89
C ALA A 154 12.30 35.83 -30.27
#